data_AF-A0A381ZZW8-F1
#
_entry.id   AF-A0A381ZZW8-F1
#
_cell.length_a   1.000
_cell.length_b   1.000
_cell.length_c   1.000
_cell.angle_alpha   90.00
_cell.angle_beta   90.00
_cell.angle_gamma   90.00
#
_symmetry.space_group_name_H-M   'P 1'
#
loop_
_entity.id
_entity.type
_entity.pdbx_description
1 polymer ?
#
loop_
_entity_poly.entity_id
_entity_poly.type
_entity_poly.pdbx_seq_one_letter_code
_entity_poly.pdbx_strand_id
1 'polypeptide(L)' 'MIALTVGLLDISKGRGDIFLNRLEEKLTDTGIKVLRFKKPTFTKPAPVDLRHEIASKCDAVIEALAD' A
#
# COMPACT_ATOMS: atom_id res chain seq x y z
N MET A 1 -1.13 -16.02 17.58
CA MET A 1 -0.48 -15.69 16.30
C MET A 1 -0.85 -14.26 15.96
N ILE A 2 0.11 -13.35 15.79
CA ILE A 2 -0.17 -11.97 15.37
C ILE A 2 -0.34 -12.00 13.85
N ALA A 3 -1.48 -11.55 13.34
CA ALA A 3 -1.73 -11.46 11.91
C ALA A 3 -1.08 -10.18 11.36
N LEU A 4 -0.05 -10.33 10.52
CA LEU A 4 0.65 -9.22 9.88
C LEU A 4 -0.30 -8.48 8.92
N THR A 5 -0.38 -7.16 9.04
CA THR A 5 -1.14 -6.27 8.15
C THR A 5 -0.19 -5.38 7.34
N VAL A 6 -0.20 -5.55 6.02
CA VAL A 6 0.61 -4.78 5.07
C VAL A 6 -0.25 -3.78 4.31
N GLY A 7 0.14 -2.51 4.33
CA GLY A 7 -0.44 -1.47 3.48
C GLY A 7 0.22 -1.45 2.11
N LEU A 8 -0.58 -1.47 1.03
CA LEU A 8 -0.11 -1.22 -0.33
C LEU A 8 -0.50 0.21 -0.73
N LEU A 9 0.50 1.07 -0.94
CA LEU A 9 0.29 2.47 -1.32
C LEU A 9 0.48 2.66 -2.83
N ASP A 10 -0.64 2.90 -3.52
CA ASP A 10 -0.66 3.39 -4.91
C ASP A 10 -0.29 4.87 -4.93
N ILE A 11 0.79 5.21 -5.63
CA ILE A 11 1.24 6.60 -5.76
C ILE A 11 0.49 7.37 -6.86
N SER A 12 -0.47 6.76 -7.56
CA SER A 12 -1.24 7.32 -8.67
C SER A 12 -0.44 7.57 -9.95
N LYS A 13 0.60 6.76 -10.20
CA LYS A 13 1.26 6.68 -11.52
C LYS A 13 0.61 5.57 -12.36
N GLY A 14 0.60 5.74 -13.68
CA GLY A 14 -0.04 4.79 -14.59
C GLY A 14 0.50 3.37 -14.41
N ARG A 15 -0.40 2.38 -14.43
CA ARG A 15 -0.12 0.93 -14.28
C ARG A 15 0.38 0.48 -12.90
N GLY A 16 0.37 1.36 -11.89
CA GLY A 16 0.67 0.97 -10.51
C GLY A 16 -0.29 -0.09 -9.96
N ASP A 17 -1.55 -0.06 -10.41
CA ASP A 17 -2.58 -1.04 -10.08
C ASP A 17 -2.22 -2.47 -10.51
N ILE A 18 -1.63 -2.66 -11.70
CA ILE A 18 -1.24 -3.99 -12.20
C ILE A 18 -0.23 -4.65 -11.26
N PHE A 19 0.81 -3.91 -10.88
CA PHE A 19 1.83 -4.41 -9.97
C PHE A 19 1.25 -4.69 -8.58
N LEU A 20 0.49 -3.75 -8.03
CA LEU A 20 -0.06 -3.86 -6.69
C LEU A 20 -1.10 -4.99 -6.57
N ASN A 21 -1.90 -5.25 -7.61
CA ASN A 21 -2.84 -6.37 -7.62
C ASN A 21 -2.10 -7.71 -7.56
N ARG A 22 -1.02 -7.86 -8.34
CA ARG A 22 -0.22 -9.09 -8.30
C ARG A 22 0.50 -9.29 -6.97
N LEU A 23 0.90 -8.21 -6.32
CA LEU A 23 1.51 -8.25 -5.00
C LEU A 23 0.49 -8.60 -3.91
N GLU A 24 -0.71 -8.02 -3.98
CA GLU A 24 -1.82 -8.33 -3.09
C GLU A 24 -2.15 -9.82 -3.12
N GLU A 25 -2.35 -10.41 -4.31
CA GLU A 25 -2.57 -11.86 -4.48
C GLU A 25 -1.51 -12.69 -3.73
N LYS A 26 -0.23 -12.39 -3.95
CA LYS A 26 0.87 -13.12 -3.33
C LYS A 26 0.91 -12.99 -1.81
N LEU A 27 0.61 -11.80 -1.28
CA LEU A 27 0.59 -11.57 0.16
C LEU A 27 -0.60 -12.27 0.80
N THR A 28 -1.78 -12.18 0.21
CA THR A 28 -2.98 -12.84 0.71
C THR A 28 -2.86 -14.37 0.68
N ASP A 29 -2.22 -14.94 -0.34
CA ASP A 29 -1.94 -16.38 -0.43
C ASP A 29 -1.04 -16.88 0.72
N THR A 30 -0.23 -15.99 1.30
CA THR A 30 0.61 -16.30 2.49
C THR A 30 -0.09 -16.04 3.82
N GLY A 31 -1.37 -15.65 3.81
CA GLY A 31 -2.15 -15.33 5.02
C GLY A 31 -1.90 -13.94 5.60
N ILE A 32 -1.24 -13.04 4.86
CA ILE A 32 -1.04 -11.64 5.26
C ILE A 32 -2.30 -10.84 4.95
N LYS A 33 -2.74 -10.00 5.89
CA LYS A 33 -3.85 -9.06 5.66
C LYS A 33 -3.33 -7.87 4.84
N VAL A 34 -4.02 -7.53 3.76
CA VAL A 34 -3.66 -6.39 2.91
C VAL A 34 -4.67 -5.26 3.07
N LEU A 35 -4.19 -4.02 3.16
CA LEU A 35 -4.98 -2.79 3.07
C LEU A 35 -4.51 -1.93 1.90
N ARG A 36 -5.43 -1.35 1.14
CA ARG A 36 -5.13 -0.53 -0.04
C ARG A 36 -5.24 0.96 0.30
N PHE A 37 -4.23 1.71 -0.11
CA PHE A 37 -4.17 3.15 0.03
C PHE A 37 -3.79 3.79 -1.30
N LYS A 38 -4.17 5.05 -1.50
CA LYS A 38 -3.86 5.77 -2.73
C LYS A 38 -3.55 7.23 -2.45
N LYS A 39 -2.45 7.73 -3.03
CA LYS A 39 -2.14 9.17 -3.04
C LYS A 39 -3.09 9.90 -4.00
N PRO A 40 -3.46 11.16 -3.70
CA PRO A 40 -4.24 11.97 -4.64
C PRO A 40 -3.45 12.34 -5.91
N THR A 41 -2.12 12.42 -5.82
CA THR A 41 -1.22 12.70 -6.95
C THR A 41 0.17 12.13 -6.67
N PHE A 42 0.91 11.72 -7.70
CA PHE A 42 2.28 11.24 -7.57
C PHE A 42 3.30 12.38 -7.33
N THR A 43 2.93 13.63 -7.64
CA THR A 43 3.84 14.79 -7.66
C THR A 43 4.21 15.39 -6.30
N LYS A 44 3.60 14.90 -5.21
CA LYS A 44 3.83 15.38 -3.84
C LYS A 44 3.96 14.19 -2.88
N PRO A 45 4.60 14.36 -1.70
CA PRO A 45 4.59 13.35 -0.65
C PRO A 45 3.15 12.96 -0.23
N ALA A 46 2.99 11.78 0.37
CA ALA A 46 1.70 11.34 0.92
C ALA A 46 1.16 12.37 1.95
N PRO A 47 -0.13 12.73 1.89
CA PRO A 47 -0.76 13.59 2.90
C PRO A 47 -0.49 13.10 4.32
N VAL A 48 -0.39 14.03 5.27
CA VAL A 48 -0.15 13.71 6.69
C VAL A 48 -1.19 12.72 7.21
N ASP A 49 -2.47 12.97 6.92
CA ASP A 49 -3.57 12.11 7.37
C ASP A 49 -3.47 10.69 6.79
N LEU A 50 -3.07 10.57 5.52
CA LEU A 50 -2.84 9.26 4.89
C LEU A 50 -1.70 8.50 5.56
N ARG A 51 -0.60 9.19 5.91
CA ARG A 51 0.52 8.59 6.64
C ARG A 51 0.11 8.14 8.04
N HIS A 52 -0.68 8.94 8.76
CA HIS A 52 -1.22 8.56 10.06
C HIS A 52 -2.15 7.36 9.96
N GLU A 53 -3.02 7.34 8.95
CA GLU A 53 -3.91 6.21 8.71
C GLU A 53 -3.12 4.92 8.49
N ILE A 54 -2.14 4.93 7.59
CA ILE A 54 -1.26 3.78 7.33
C ILE A 54 -0.54 3.35 8.62
N ALA A 55 0.08 4.27 9.34
CA ALA A 55 0.82 3.97 10.57
C ALA A 55 -0.08 3.40 11.69
N SER A 56 -1.37 3.77 11.71
CA SER A 56 -2.33 3.27 12.70
C SER A 56 -2.92 1.90 12.36
N LYS A 57 -2.89 1.50 11.07
CA LYS A 57 -3.59 0.31 10.57
C LYS A 57 -2.65 -0.80 10.10
N CYS A 58 -1.38 -0.52 9.88
CA CYS A 58 -0.45 -1.44 9.24
C CYS A 58 0.82 -1.63 10.07
N ASP A 59 1.35 -2.85 10.03
CA ASP A 59 2.66 -3.20 10.59
C ASP A 59 3.80 -2.80 9.64
N ALA A 60 3.53 -2.83 8.34
CA ALA A 60 4.45 -2.43 7.28
C ALA A 60 3.71 -1.82 6.09
N VAL A 61 4.42 -1.04 5.27
CA VAL A 61 3.91 -0.45 4.03
C VAL A 61 4.84 -0.77 2.86
N ILE A 62 4.25 -1.09 1.71
CA ILE A 62 4.93 -1.16 0.42
C ILE A 62 4.39 -0.02 -0.44
N GLU A 63 5.23 0.96 -0.72
CA GLU A 63 4.93 2.06 -1.63
C GLU A 63 5.31 1.67 -3.06
N ALA A 64 4.35 1.76 -3.99
CA ALA A 64 4.64 1.55 -5.41
C ALA A 64 5.58 2.66 -5.90
N LEU A 65 6.70 2.29 -6.52
CA LEU A 65 7.68 3.26 -7.04
C LEU A 65 7.19 3.90 -8.34
N ALA A 66 7.53 5.18 -8.50
CA ALA A 66 7.56 5.86 -9.80
C ALA A 66 9.01 5.88 -10.26
N ASP A 67 9.25 5.43 -11.50
CA ASP A 67 10.42 5.80 -12.31
C ASP A 67 10.53 7.32 -12.51
#